data_AF-A0A251XCQ9-F1
#
_entry.id   AF-A0A251XCQ9-F1
#
_cell.length_a   1.000
_cell.length_b   1.000
_cell.length_c   1.000
_cell.angle_alpha   90.00
_cell.angle_beta   90.00
_cell.angle_gamma   90.00
#
_symmetry.space_group_name_H-M   'P 1'
#
loop_
_entity.id
_entity.type
_entity.pdbx_description
1 polymer ?
#
loop_
_entity_poly.entity_id
_entity_poly.type
_entity_poly.pdbx_seq_one_letter_code
_entity_poly.pdbx_strand_id
1 'polypeptide(L)'
;MDLSRRETGLTELMDDPDCDPVALDRTYARFGIVNRVVAGWRGVYRSRIRPLLSAERETTLLDIGSGGGDVPLALARWARRDGLRLRVTGIDPDPRAAAFAGARPRDPDVAFLASSSGTSSPRAAASTS
;
A
#
# COMPACT_ATOMS: atom_id res chain seq x y z
N MET A 1 16.80 12.89 14.26
CA MET A 1 17.16 11.49 13.98
C MET A 1 17.52 11.43 12.51
N ASP A 2 18.79 11.14 12.23
CA ASP A 2 19.42 11.23 10.92
C ASP A 2 19.15 9.94 10.11
N LEU A 3 18.59 10.07 8.90
CA LEU A 3 18.19 8.96 8.02
C LEU A 3 19.26 8.64 6.97
N SER A 4 20.49 9.14 7.12
CA SER A 4 21.60 8.89 6.19
C SER A 4 22.35 7.57 6.41
N ARG A 5 22.05 6.81 7.48
CA ARG A 5 22.65 5.48 7.71
C ARG A 5 21.77 4.37 7.13
N ARG A 6 22.27 3.73 6.06
CA ARG A 6 21.81 2.40 5.65
C ARG A 6 22.28 1.37 6.68
N GLU A 7 21.35 0.70 7.36
CA GLU A 7 21.64 -0.51 8.13
C GLU A 7 21.75 -1.69 7.14
N THR A 8 22.97 -1.94 6.66
CA THR A 8 23.34 -3.01 5.71
C THR A 8 23.42 -4.39 6.37
N GLY A 9 22.58 -4.67 7.37
CA GLY A 9 22.63 -5.90 8.18
C GLY A 9 21.30 -6.63 8.35
N LEU A 10 20.25 -6.24 7.61
CA LEU A 10 19.00 -6.97 7.57
C LEU A 10 19.08 -8.00 6.45
N THR A 11 19.52 -9.21 6.81
CA THR A 11 19.34 -10.39 5.96
C THR A 11 17.84 -10.57 5.71
N GLU A 12 17.42 -10.51 4.45
CA GLU A 12 16.07 -10.89 4.07
C GLU A 12 15.90 -12.39 4.33
N LEU A 13 14.99 -12.76 5.24
CA LEU A 13 14.68 -14.15 5.58
C LEU A 13 14.02 -14.95 4.42
N MET A 14 13.92 -14.34 3.24
CA MET A 14 13.27 -14.89 2.04
C MET A 14 14.24 -15.60 1.09
N ASP A 15 15.55 -15.51 1.34
CA ASP A 15 16.60 -16.13 0.52
C ASP A 15 17.04 -17.53 1.02
N ASP A 16 16.31 -18.12 1.98
CA ASP A 16 16.62 -19.45 2.53
C ASP A 16 15.95 -20.58 1.69
N PRO A 17 16.73 -21.44 1.02
CA PRO A 17 16.20 -22.48 0.11
C PRO A 17 15.49 -23.65 0.83
N ASP A 18 15.55 -23.75 2.16
CA ASP A 18 14.90 -24.82 2.94
C ASP A 18 13.52 -24.41 3.50
N CYS A 19 12.93 -23.32 2.99
CA CYS A 19 11.65 -22.81 3.49
C CYS A 19 10.44 -23.67 3.05
N ASP A 20 9.77 -24.31 4.02
CA ASP A 20 8.55 -25.12 3.84
C ASP A 20 7.38 -24.29 3.24
N PRO A 21 6.89 -24.60 2.04
CA PRO A 21 5.83 -23.84 1.36
C PRO A 21 4.51 -23.77 2.15
N VAL A 22 4.22 -24.75 3.02
CA VAL A 22 2.99 -24.78 3.82
C VAL A 22 3.07 -23.83 5.02
N ALA A 23 4.28 -23.47 5.46
CA ALA A 23 4.52 -22.42 6.45
C ALA A 23 4.40 -21.00 5.86
N LEU A 24 4.53 -20.86 4.54
CA LEU A 24 4.41 -19.60 3.81
C LEU A 24 2.96 -19.05 3.82
N ASP A 25 1.96 -19.94 3.77
CA ASP A 25 0.55 -19.54 3.89
C ASP A 25 0.17 -19.13 5.33
N ARG A 26 0.88 -19.63 6.34
CA ARG A 26 0.75 -19.17 7.74
C ARG A 26 1.57 -17.91 8.05
N THR A 27 2.46 -17.51 7.14
CA THR A 27 3.37 -16.35 7.27
C THR A 27 2.68 -15.02 6.98
N TYR A 28 1.73 -14.97 6.04
CA TYR A 28 0.92 -13.75 5.85
C TYR A 28 0.07 -13.38 7.08
N ALA A 29 -0.36 -14.37 7.87
CA ALA A 29 -1.21 -14.13 9.04
C ALA A 29 -0.42 -13.85 10.35
N ARG A 30 0.92 -14.02 10.38
CA ARG A 30 1.71 -13.93 11.62
C ARG A 30 2.96 -13.06 11.58
N PHE A 31 3.28 -12.36 10.50
CA PHE A 31 4.48 -11.52 10.46
C PHE A 31 4.24 -10.11 11.04
N GLY A 32 5.03 -9.75 12.04
CA GLY A 32 5.05 -8.46 12.74
C GLY A 32 5.48 -7.24 11.91
N ILE A 33 5.08 -7.17 10.63
CA ILE A 33 5.35 -6.09 9.67
C ILE A 33 4.49 -4.85 9.94
N VAL A 34 3.36 -5.03 10.64
CA VAL A 34 2.52 -3.93 11.17
C VAL A 34 3.35 -2.86 11.91
N ASN A 35 4.50 -3.22 12.52
CA ASN A 35 5.26 -2.32 13.40
C ASN A 35 6.51 -1.65 12.80
N ARG A 36 6.92 -1.93 11.56
CA ARG A 36 8.12 -1.29 10.96
C ARG A 36 7.77 -0.35 9.80
N VAL A 37 6.70 -0.67 9.08
CA VAL A 37 6.25 0.08 7.90
C VAL A 37 5.67 1.45 8.31
N VAL A 38 4.79 1.53 9.33
CA VAL A 38 4.17 2.81 9.74
C VAL A 38 5.19 3.82 10.30
N ALA A 39 6.29 3.34 10.89
CA ALA A 39 7.28 4.18 11.56
C ALA A 39 7.94 5.21 10.60
N GLY A 40 8.21 4.83 9.35
CA GLY A 40 8.74 5.74 8.33
C GLY A 40 7.65 6.49 7.55
N TRP A 41 6.53 5.81 7.25
CA TRP A 41 5.48 6.38 6.39
C TRP A 41 4.80 7.60 6.97
N ARG A 42 4.70 7.73 8.30
CA ARG A 42 4.14 8.97 8.90
C ARG A 42 5.03 10.19 8.62
N GLY A 43 6.36 9.99 8.62
CA GLY A 43 7.33 11.03 8.25
C GLY A 43 7.23 11.39 6.76
N VAL A 44 7.19 10.38 5.89
CA VAL A 44 7.00 10.56 4.44
C VAL A 44 5.68 11.27 4.14
N TYR A 45 4.60 10.87 4.81
CA TYR A 45 3.31 11.52 4.70
C TYR A 45 3.43 13.01 5.02
N ARG A 46 3.98 13.36 6.19
CA ARG A 46 4.05 14.76 6.63
C ARG A 46 4.93 15.64 5.74
N SER A 47 6.06 15.10 5.28
CA SER A 47 7.10 15.86 4.57
C SER A 47 6.93 15.89 3.06
N ARG A 48 6.31 14.86 2.46
CA ARG A 48 6.24 14.69 1.00
C ARG A 48 4.84 14.58 0.45
N ILE A 49 3.93 13.89 1.14
CA ILE A 49 2.57 13.65 0.61
C ILE A 49 1.63 14.78 1.00
N ARG A 50 1.53 15.09 2.30
CA ARG A 50 0.62 16.09 2.87
C ARG A 50 0.71 17.47 2.19
N PRO A 51 1.90 18.01 1.84
CA PRO A 51 2.00 19.30 1.16
C PRO A 51 1.38 19.33 -0.25
N LEU A 52 1.14 18.15 -0.85
CA LEU A 52 0.53 18.00 -2.18
C LEU A 52 -0.99 17.81 -2.13
N LEU A 53 -1.55 17.69 -0.92
CA LEU A 53 -2.99 17.45 -0.73
C LEU A 53 -3.72 18.79 -0.52
N SER A 54 -5.00 18.80 -0.85
CA SER A 54 -5.89 19.95 -0.67
C SER A 54 -7.16 19.52 0.05
N ALA A 55 -7.79 20.44 0.78
CA ALA A 55 -9.12 20.24 1.36
C ALA A 55 -10.22 20.39 0.30
N GLU A 56 -9.97 21.16 -0.76
CA GLU A 56 -10.93 21.47 -1.81
C GLU A 56 -10.81 20.51 -3.00
N ARG A 57 -9.59 20.19 -3.43
CA ARG A 57 -9.29 19.34 -4.59
C ARG A 57 -8.90 17.93 -4.14
N GLU A 58 -9.51 16.93 -4.75
CA GLU A 58 -9.16 15.53 -4.50
C GLU A 58 -7.85 15.16 -5.19
N THR A 59 -6.92 14.61 -4.42
CA THR A 59 -5.69 14.01 -4.93
C THR A 59 -5.85 12.49 -4.94
N THR A 60 -5.39 11.84 -6.02
CA THR A 60 -5.35 10.37 -6.12
C THR A 60 -3.91 9.87 -5.96
N LEU A 61 -3.73 8.74 -5.27
CA LEU A 61 -2.44 8.09 -5.07
C LEU A 61 -2.53 6.62 -5.46
N LEU A 62 -1.59 6.15 -6.27
CA LEU A 62 -1.42 4.75 -6.63
C LEU A 62 -0.28 4.16 -5.80
N ASP A 63 -0.56 3.08 -5.08
CA ASP A 63 0.43 2.30 -4.35
C ASP A 63 0.66 0.96 -5.08
N ILE A 64 1.90 0.74 -5.53
CA ILE A 64 2.27 -0.42 -6.36
C ILE A 64 2.97 -1.44 -5.46
N GLY A 65 2.50 -2.69 -5.48
CA GLY A 65 2.96 -3.72 -4.53
C GLY A 65 2.41 -3.46 -3.13
N SER A 66 1.14 -3.04 -3.05
CA SER A 66 0.51 -2.61 -1.79
C SER A 66 0.33 -3.75 -0.77
N GLY A 67 0.52 -5.00 -1.18
CA GLY A 67 0.39 -6.17 -0.32
C GLY A 67 -0.93 -6.18 0.44
N GLY A 68 -0.87 -6.33 1.77
CA GLY A 68 -2.04 -6.36 2.64
C GLY A 68 -2.72 -5.01 2.90
N GLY A 69 -2.27 -3.93 2.26
CA GLY A 69 -2.97 -2.64 2.24
C GLY A 69 -2.75 -1.71 3.45
N ASP A 70 -1.80 -2.01 4.34
CA ASP A 70 -1.59 -1.20 5.56
C ASP A 70 -1.17 0.25 5.28
N VAL A 71 -0.32 0.47 4.27
CA VAL A 71 0.15 1.83 3.88
C VAL A 71 -0.99 2.65 3.25
N PRO A 72 -1.72 2.15 2.23
CA PRO A 72 -2.89 2.85 1.68
C PRO A 72 -3.90 3.27 2.74
N LEU A 73 -4.24 2.35 3.65
CA LEU A 73 -5.16 2.61 4.76
C LEU A 73 -4.62 3.62 5.77
N ALA A 74 -3.32 3.61 6.05
CA ALA A 74 -2.69 4.60 6.92
C ALA A 74 -2.72 6.01 6.28
N LEU A 75 -2.35 6.12 5.01
CA LEU A 75 -2.31 7.38 4.27
C LEU A 75 -3.70 8.04 4.17
N ALA A 76 -4.71 7.28 3.74
CA ALA A 76 -6.09 7.76 3.64
C ALA A 76 -6.62 8.25 5.00
N ARG A 77 -6.39 7.47 6.05
CA ARG A 77 -6.80 7.82 7.42
C ARG A 77 -6.07 9.05 7.96
N TRP A 78 -4.80 9.26 7.62
CA TRP A 78 -4.07 10.48 8.00
C TRP A 78 -4.57 11.71 7.24
N ALA A 79 -4.78 11.59 5.93
CA ALA A 79 -5.37 12.67 5.11
C ALA A 79 -6.75 13.07 5.63
N ARG A 80 -7.64 12.11 5.89
CA ARG A 80 -8.97 12.36 6.46
C ARG A 80 -8.89 13.07 7.81
N ARG A 81 -7.97 12.65 8.69
CA ARG A 81 -7.74 13.33 9.99
C ARG A 81 -7.21 14.75 9.86
N ASP A 82 -6.44 15.02 8.81
CA ASP A 82 -5.92 16.35 8.51
C ASP A 82 -6.92 17.22 7.71
N GLY A 83 -8.13 16.71 7.41
CA GLY A 83 -9.14 17.42 6.62
C GLY A 83 -8.82 17.49 5.12
N LEU A 84 -7.94 16.62 4.64
CA LEU A 84 -7.40 16.63 3.27
C LEU A 84 -8.04 15.52 2.44
N ARG A 85 -8.31 15.81 1.17
CA ARG A 85 -8.97 14.89 0.24
C ARG A 85 -7.94 14.03 -0.48
N LEU A 86 -7.81 12.78 -0.05
CA LEU A 86 -6.91 11.79 -0.66
C LEU A 86 -7.67 10.49 -0.93
N ARG A 87 -7.64 10.03 -2.18
CA ARG A 87 -8.10 8.70 -2.58
C ARG A 87 -6.90 7.82 -2.93
N VAL A 88 -6.85 6.61 -2.39
CA VAL A 88 -5.72 5.69 -2.61
C VAL A 88 -6.19 4.43 -3.32
N THR A 89 -5.46 4.03 -4.36
CA THR A 89 -5.63 2.74 -5.02
C THR A 89 -4.38 1.91 -4.74
N GLY A 90 -4.53 0.78 -4.05
CA GLY A 90 -3.48 -0.22 -3.93
C GLY A 90 -3.59 -1.26 -5.04
N ILE A 91 -2.48 -1.54 -5.73
CA ILE A 91 -2.40 -2.64 -6.69
C ILE A 91 -1.34 -3.64 -6.26
N ASP A 92 -1.63 -4.91 -6.48
CA ASP A 92 -0.70 -6.01 -6.28
C ASP A 92 -1.00 -7.11 -7.31
N PRO A 93 0.01 -7.72 -7.97
CA PRO A 93 -0.20 -8.84 -8.86
C PRO A 93 -0.66 -10.11 -8.13
N ASP A 94 -0.36 -10.26 -6.84
CA ASP A 94 -0.77 -11.44 -6.06
C ASP A 94 -2.28 -11.35 -5.74
N PRO A 95 -3.13 -12.25 -6.27
CA PRO A 95 -4.56 -12.24 -5.96
C PRO A 95 -4.85 -12.45 -4.47
N ARG A 96 -3.94 -13.09 -3.71
CA ARG A 96 -4.08 -13.26 -2.25
C ARG A 96 -3.97 -11.92 -1.51
N ALA A 97 -3.16 -10.99 -2.02
CA ALA A 97 -3.02 -9.66 -1.44
C ALA A 97 -4.32 -8.86 -1.58
N ALA A 98 -4.92 -8.84 -2.77
CA ALA A 98 -6.21 -8.19 -3.00
C ALA A 98 -7.34 -8.83 -2.17
N ALA A 99 -7.37 -10.17 -2.07
CA ALA A 99 -8.34 -10.87 -1.24
C ALA A 99 -8.19 -10.53 0.25
N PHE A 100 -6.95 -10.50 0.76
CA PHE A 100 -6.67 -10.14 2.15
C PHE A 100 -7.05 -8.68 2.44
N ALA A 101 -6.62 -7.74 1.58
CA ALA A 101 -6.92 -6.33 1.74
C ALA A 101 -8.43 -6.05 1.64
N GLY A 102 -9.13 -6.75 0.72
CA GLY A 102 -10.58 -6.67 0.54
C GLY A 102 -11.39 -7.27 1.69
N ALA A 103 -10.84 -8.19 2.48
CA ALA A 103 -11.49 -8.76 3.66
C ALA A 103 -11.51 -7.80 4.88
N ARG A 104 -10.77 -6.69 4.81
CA ARG A 104 -10.72 -5.67 5.87
C ARG A 104 -11.98 -4.79 5.83
N PRO A 105 -12.33 -4.09 6.94
CA PRO A 105 -13.40 -3.11 6.91
C PRO A 105 -13.17 -2.09 5.79
N ARG A 106 -14.21 -1.86 4.99
CA ARG A 106 -14.15 -0.97 3.84
C ARG A 106 -13.82 0.45 4.29
N ASP A 107 -12.76 1.03 3.71
CA ASP A 107 -12.50 2.46 3.80
C ASP A 107 -13.03 3.14 2.52
N PRO A 108 -13.86 4.19 2.61
CA PRO A 108 -14.43 4.86 1.44
C PRO A 108 -13.39 5.55 0.54
N ASP A 109 -12.20 5.82 1.08
CA ASP A 109 -11.14 6.54 0.40
C ASP A 109 -10.07 5.58 -0.16
N VAL A 110 -10.24 4.26 -0.02
CA VAL A 110 -9.26 3.25 -0.45
C VAL A 110 -9.91 2.16 -1.31
N ALA A 111 -9.26 1.82 -2.42
CA ALA A 111 -9.60 0.68 -3.26
C ALA A 111 -8.38 -0.24 -3.46
N PHE A 112 -8.63 -1.54 -3.61
CA PHE A 112 -7.59 -2.53 -3.93
C PHE A 112 -7.95 -3.25 -5.22
N LEU A 113 -6.96 -3.43 -6.10
CA LEU A 113 -7.14 -4.13 -7.38
C LEU A 113 -6.03 -5.18 -7.53
N ALA A 114 -6.39 -6.40 -7.94
CA ALA A 114 -5.42 -7.36 -8.42
C ALA A 114 -4.99 -6.92 -9.83
N SER A 115 -3.76 -6.45 -9.99
CA SER A 115 -3.25 -5.99 -11.29
C SER A 115 -1.75 -6.22 -11.37
N SER A 116 -1.32 -6.92 -12.43
CA SER A 116 0.09 -7.01 -12.79
C SER A 116 0.51 -5.79 -13.60
N SER A 117 1.73 -5.29 -13.36
CA SER A 117 2.37 -4.23 -14.14
C SER A 117 2.61 -4.58 -15.62
N GLY A 118 2.29 -5.81 -16.05
CA GLY A 118 2.23 -6.24 -17.43
C GLY A 118 0.84 -6.09 -18.04
N THR A 119 0.70 -5.15 -18.98
CA THR A 119 -0.41 -4.96 -19.93
C THR A 119 -1.59 -4.10 -19.45
N SER A 120 -1.49 -2.79 -19.66
CA SER A 120 -2.66 -1.96 -19.96
C SER A 120 -2.53 -1.44 -21.40
N SER A 121 -3.23 -2.07 -22.33
CA SER A 121 -3.56 -1.44 -23.61
C SER A 121 -4.69 -0.43 -23.35
N PRO A 122 -4.60 0.83 -23.82
CA PRO A 122 -5.65 1.80 -23.61
C PRO A 122 -6.79 1.50 -24.59
N ARG A 123 -7.87 0.86 -24.13
CA ARG A 123 -9.15 0.98 -24.83
C ARG A 123 -9.99 2.07 -24.16
N ALA A 124 -10.01 3.20 -24.84
CA ALA A 124 -11.05 4.20 -24.73
C ALA A 124 -12.44 3.56 -24.87
N ALA A 125 -13.35 3.97 -24.00
CA ALA A 125 -14.77 4.10 -24.28
C ALA A 125 -15.09 5.54 -23.85
N ALA A 126 -15.10 6.55 -24.72
CA ALA A 126 -15.95 6.70 -25.91
C ALA A 126 -17.41 6.32 -25.59
N SER A 127 -18.11 7.33 -25.05
CA SER A 127 -19.51 7.71 -25.27
C SER A 127 -20.51 6.63 -25.67
N THR A 128 -21.62 6.55 -24.92
CA THR A 128 -22.95 6.77 -25.54
C THR A 128 -23.89 7.38 -24.52
N SER A 129 -24.58 8.40 -25.01
CA SER A 129 -25.72 9.11 -24.46
C SER A 129 -26.94 8.23 -24.25
#